data_AF-A0A957VE04-F1
#
_entry.id   AF-A0A957VE04-F1
#
_cell.length_a   1.000
_cell.length_b   1.000
_cell.length_c   1.000
_cell.angle_alpha   90.00
_cell.angle_beta   90.00
_cell.angle_gamma   90.00
#
_symmetry.space_group_name_H-M   'P 1'
#
loop_
_entity.id
_entity.type
_entity.pdbx_description
1 polymer ?
#
loop_
_entity_poly.entity_id
_entity_poly.type
_entity_poly.pdbx_seq_one_letter_code
_entity_poly.pdbx_strand_id
1 'polypeptide(L)'
;MSLREYFEQNFTSDSLKELLDVAKVRGISTRKGERAEMLAAILQSPMEVKRLWRDMDELSRKAVAAAFHNDGFFDTSAFVAQYGKMPERPVKYGWYGQPIIMDLFFRHPRAWYSYVRDRTQLHAEVMPLLARLVPPPDRFELTGLEETP
;
A
#
# COMPACT_ATOMS: atom_id res chain seq x y z
N MET A 1 -7.79 -1.83 -16.43
CA MET A 1 -8.76 -1.69 -15.33
C MET A 1 -8.40 -0.42 -14.58
N SER A 2 -9.35 0.50 -14.44
CA SER A 2 -9.18 1.73 -13.70
C SER A 2 -9.19 1.50 -12.17
N LEU A 3 -8.67 2.46 -11.40
CA LEU A 3 -8.75 2.46 -9.92
C LEU A 3 -10.19 2.28 -9.43
N ARG A 4 -11.15 3.01 -10.01
CA ARG A 4 -12.57 2.90 -9.64
C ARG A 4 -13.09 1.48 -9.86
N GLU A 5 -12.91 0.94 -11.07
CA GLU A 5 -13.36 -0.41 -11.40
C GLU A 5 -12.70 -1.45 -10.50
N TYR A 6 -11.41 -1.27 -10.19
CA TYR A 6 -10.70 -2.15 -9.28
C TYR A 6 -11.34 -2.17 -7.89
N PHE A 7 -11.59 -1.00 -7.27
CA PHE A 7 -12.22 -0.93 -5.95
C PHE A 7 -13.65 -1.47 -5.98
N GLU A 8 -14.41 -1.16 -7.04
CA GLU A 8 -15.79 -1.60 -7.19
C GLU A 8 -15.89 -3.12 -7.38
N GLN A 9 -14.97 -3.76 -8.08
CA GLN A 9 -15.02 -5.20 -8.36
C GLN A 9 -14.38 -6.07 -7.26
N ASN A 10 -13.33 -5.59 -6.59
CA ASN A 10 -12.52 -6.43 -5.71
C ASN A 10 -12.86 -6.30 -4.21
N PHE A 11 -13.67 -5.32 -3.81
CA PHE A 11 -13.98 -5.06 -2.41
C PHE A 11 -15.47 -5.06 -2.12
N THR A 12 -15.82 -5.41 -0.87
CA THR A 12 -17.17 -5.23 -0.33
C THR A 12 -17.36 -3.77 0.09
N SER A 13 -18.61 -3.36 0.32
CA SER A 13 -18.89 -2.01 0.83
C SER A 13 -18.18 -1.74 2.16
N ASP A 14 -18.11 -2.74 3.04
CA ASP A 14 -17.47 -2.62 4.35
C ASP A 14 -15.95 -2.52 4.24
N SER A 15 -15.32 -3.31 3.38
CA SER A 15 -13.87 -3.19 3.16
C SER A 15 -13.50 -1.84 2.54
N LEU A 16 -14.33 -1.28 1.65
CA LEU A 16 -14.13 0.07 1.12
C LEU A 16 -14.26 1.14 2.22
N LYS A 17 -15.19 0.94 3.17
CA LYS A 17 -15.32 1.83 4.33
C LYS A 17 -14.06 1.81 5.19
N GLU A 18 -13.52 0.62 5.49
CA GLU A 18 -12.29 0.49 6.26
C GLU A 18 -11.10 1.16 5.57
N LEU A 19 -10.99 1.06 4.24
CA LEU A 19 -9.97 1.76 3.46
C LEU A 19 -10.15 3.29 3.49
N LEU A 20 -11.40 3.78 3.45
CA LEU A 20 -11.70 5.21 3.58
C LEU A 20 -11.40 5.74 4.99
N ASP A 21 -11.64 4.93 6.03
CA ASP A 21 -11.29 5.25 7.41
C ASP A 21 -9.76 5.38 7.56
N VAL A 22 -8.99 4.47 6.96
CA VAL A 22 -7.52 4.55 6.88
C VAL A 22 -7.05 5.80 6.13
N ALA A 23 -7.73 6.16 5.03
CA ALA A 23 -7.46 7.39 4.31
C ALA A 23 -7.91 8.66 5.08
N LYS A 24 -8.51 8.51 6.27
CA LYS A 24 -9.04 9.57 7.14
C LYS A 24 -10.10 10.44 6.47
N VAL A 25 -10.92 9.84 5.62
CA VAL A 25 -11.98 10.54 4.87
C VAL A 25 -13.19 10.78 5.75
N ARG A 26 -13.72 12.00 5.74
CA ARG A 26 -14.98 12.34 6.41
C ARG A 26 -16.14 12.29 5.42
N GLY A 27 -17.36 12.08 5.93
CA GLY A 27 -18.56 12.06 5.09
C GLY A 27 -18.63 10.84 4.17
N ILE A 28 -18.30 9.66 4.70
CA ILE A 28 -18.28 8.42 3.93
C ILE A 28 -19.72 8.07 3.49
N SER A 29 -19.93 7.96 2.18
CA SER A 29 -21.20 7.50 1.61
C SER A 29 -21.57 6.10 2.11
N THR A 30 -22.86 5.76 2.10
CA THR A 30 -23.35 4.40 2.37
C THR A 30 -23.30 3.50 1.14
N ARG A 31 -23.16 4.07 -0.06
CA ARG A 31 -23.20 3.34 -1.34
C ARG A 31 -21.81 2.86 -1.75
N LYS A 32 -21.72 1.60 -2.14
CA LYS A 32 -20.46 0.95 -2.56
C LYS A 32 -19.77 1.68 -3.71
N GLY A 33 -20.51 2.01 -4.77
CA GLY A 33 -19.95 2.68 -5.95
C GLY A 33 -19.35 4.05 -5.61
N GLU A 34 -20.04 4.84 -4.80
CA GLU A 34 -19.54 6.14 -4.33
C GLU A 34 -18.29 5.99 -3.45
N ARG A 35 -18.21 4.96 -2.59
CA ARG A 35 -16.99 4.67 -1.82
C ARG A 35 -15.80 4.33 -2.71
N ALA A 36 -16.02 3.52 -3.74
CA ALA A 36 -14.98 3.16 -4.72
C ALA A 36 -14.50 4.40 -5.51
N GLU A 37 -15.43 5.27 -5.90
CA GLU A 37 -15.13 6.54 -6.57
C GLU A 37 -14.32 7.49 -5.67
N MET A 38 -14.69 7.61 -4.39
CA MET A 38 -13.93 8.41 -3.42
C MET A 38 -12.48 7.93 -3.28
N LEU A 39 -12.26 6.61 -3.14
CA LEU A 39 -10.91 6.04 -3.06
C LEU A 39 -10.10 6.27 -4.34
N ALA A 40 -10.74 6.09 -5.50
CA ALA A 40 -10.10 6.38 -6.78
C ALA A 40 -9.69 7.86 -6.88
N ALA A 41 -10.60 8.78 -6.55
CA ALA A 41 -10.33 10.22 -6.58
C ALA A 41 -9.17 10.62 -5.65
N ILE A 42 -9.08 10.00 -4.47
CA ILE A 42 -7.97 10.20 -3.53
C ILE A 42 -6.64 9.75 -4.15
N LEU A 43 -6.60 8.57 -4.75
CA LEU A 43 -5.37 8.01 -5.34
C LEU A 43 -5.00 8.64 -6.69
N GLN A 44 -5.91 9.36 -7.32
CA GLN A 44 -5.66 10.14 -8.53
C GLN A 44 -5.26 11.60 -8.22
N SER A 45 -5.44 12.07 -6.97
CA SER A 45 -5.08 13.42 -6.56
C SER A 45 -3.63 13.49 -6.09
N PRO A 46 -2.75 14.29 -6.75
CA PRO A 46 -1.36 14.45 -6.31
C PRO A 46 -1.24 14.99 -4.88
N MET A 47 -2.19 15.84 -4.47
CA MET A 47 -2.22 16.43 -3.12
C MET A 47 -2.55 15.37 -2.07
N GLU A 48 -3.55 14.53 -2.33
CA GLU A 48 -3.94 13.46 -1.42
C GLU A 48 -2.89 12.36 -1.37
N VAL A 49 -2.31 11.96 -2.51
CA VAL A 49 -1.20 11.00 -2.54
C VAL A 49 -0.01 11.50 -1.73
N LYS A 50 0.35 12.78 -1.84
CA LYS A 50 1.39 13.40 -1.01
C LYS A 50 1.04 13.40 0.49
N ARG A 51 -0.23 13.66 0.82
CA ARG A 51 -0.72 13.61 2.21
C ARG A 51 -0.62 12.20 2.77
N LEU A 52 -1.14 11.20 2.05
CA LEU A 52 -1.06 9.79 2.43
C LEU A 52 0.39 9.34 2.61
N TRP A 53 1.28 9.74 1.68
CA TRP A 53 2.71 9.46 1.78
C TRP A 53 3.36 9.99 3.07
N ARG A 54 3.06 11.24 3.43
CA ARG A 54 3.57 11.86 4.66
C ARG A 54 3.03 11.15 5.90
N ASP A 55 1.76 10.77 5.87
CA ASP A 55 1.05 10.15 7.00
C ASP A 55 1.40 8.66 7.19
N MET A 56 2.05 8.02 6.21
CA MET A 56 2.60 6.66 6.35
C MET A 56 3.76 6.61 7.35
N ASP A 57 3.86 5.52 8.10
CA ASP A 57 5.07 5.21 8.85
C ASP A 57 6.26 4.94 7.91
N GLU A 58 7.47 4.98 8.46
CA GLU A 58 8.70 4.85 7.68
C GLU A 58 8.77 3.52 6.92
N LEU A 59 8.37 2.42 7.54
CA LEU A 59 8.48 1.09 6.95
C LEU A 59 7.44 0.89 5.83
N SER A 60 6.23 1.42 6.01
CA SER A 60 5.23 1.52 4.93
C SER A 60 5.74 2.33 3.74
N ARG A 61 6.40 3.48 3.96
CA ARG A 61 7.01 4.26 2.87
C ARG A 61 8.09 3.47 2.15
N LYS A 62 8.97 2.79 2.89
CA LYS A 62 10.00 1.92 2.32
C LYS A 62 9.41 0.79 1.49
N ALA A 63 8.29 0.21 1.91
CA ALA A 63 7.62 -0.85 1.16
C ALA A 63 7.06 -0.35 -0.19
N VAL A 64 6.39 0.82 -0.19
CA VAL A 64 5.92 1.45 -1.44
C VAL A 64 7.09 1.84 -2.33
N ALA A 65 8.19 2.36 -1.76
CA ALA A 65 9.39 2.71 -2.51
C ALA A 65 10.08 1.48 -3.14
N ALA A 66 10.21 0.39 -2.38
CA ALA A 66 10.76 -0.87 -2.87
C ALA A 66 9.93 -1.42 -4.04
N ALA A 67 8.60 -1.39 -3.92
CA ALA A 67 7.72 -1.78 -5.02
C ALA A 67 7.86 -0.85 -6.22
N PHE A 68 7.95 0.47 -6.00
CA PHE A 68 8.09 1.46 -7.06
C PHE A 68 9.36 1.23 -7.88
N HIS A 69 10.49 0.97 -7.22
CA HIS A 69 11.78 0.69 -7.87
C HIS A 69 11.86 -0.72 -8.50
N ASN A 70 10.91 -1.60 -8.19
CA ASN A 70 10.79 -2.94 -8.75
C ASN A 70 9.60 -3.04 -9.75
N ASP A 71 9.47 -2.05 -10.63
CA ASP A 71 8.43 -1.97 -11.67
C ASP A 71 6.99 -2.12 -11.14
N GLY A 72 6.77 -1.63 -9.93
CA GLY A 72 5.51 -1.70 -9.20
C GLY A 72 5.30 -3.00 -8.44
N PHE A 73 6.15 -4.02 -8.55
CA PHE A 73 5.98 -5.30 -7.86
C PHE A 73 6.60 -5.26 -6.46
N PHE A 74 5.80 -5.63 -5.46
CA PHE A 74 6.31 -5.76 -4.10
C PHE A 74 6.76 -7.19 -3.82
N ASP A 75 8.07 -7.38 -3.66
CA ASP A 75 8.67 -8.63 -3.20
C ASP A 75 8.80 -8.62 -1.67
N THR A 76 7.90 -9.35 -1.02
CA THR A 76 7.86 -9.45 0.44
C THR A 76 9.13 -10.10 1.00
N SER A 77 9.72 -11.08 0.30
CA SER A 77 10.89 -11.81 0.77
C SER A 77 12.14 -10.93 0.72
N ALA A 78 12.35 -10.24 -0.41
CA ALA A 78 13.44 -9.27 -0.55
C ALA A 78 13.29 -8.11 0.43
N PHE A 79 12.06 -7.63 0.66
CA PHE A 79 11.80 -6.56 1.61
C PHE A 79 12.15 -6.96 3.05
N VAL A 80 11.71 -8.14 3.51
CA VAL A 80 12.05 -8.62 4.86
C VAL A 80 13.55 -8.91 4.99
N ALA A 81 14.20 -9.41 3.94
CA ALA A 81 15.65 -9.59 3.95
C ALA A 81 16.41 -8.26 4.11
N GLN A 82 15.92 -7.18 3.48
CA GLN A 82 16.57 -5.87 3.53
C GLN A 82 16.26 -5.07 4.81
N TYR A 83 14.99 -5.09 5.27
CA TYR A 83 14.52 -4.22 6.35
C TYR A 83 14.18 -4.98 7.64
N GLY A 84 14.36 -6.30 7.66
CA GLY A 84 14.21 -7.19 8.82
C GLY A 84 12.77 -7.53 9.22
N LYS A 85 11.77 -6.71 8.84
CA LYS A 85 10.36 -6.95 9.18
C LYS A 85 9.39 -6.29 8.21
N MET A 86 8.12 -6.69 8.29
CA MET A 86 7.01 -6.06 7.56
C MET A 86 6.45 -4.83 8.28
N PRO A 87 5.79 -3.89 7.56
CA PRO A 87 5.03 -2.80 8.16
C PRO A 87 4.03 -3.32 9.19
N GLU A 88 4.00 -2.67 10.36
CA GLU A 88 3.16 -3.08 11.47
C GLU A 88 1.68 -2.83 11.15
N ARG A 89 0.84 -3.81 11.45
CA ARG A 89 -0.60 -3.74 11.22
C ARG A 89 -1.32 -3.80 12.56
N PRO A 90 -2.32 -2.93 12.80
CA PRO A 90 -3.19 -3.08 13.94
C PRO A 90 -3.88 -4.45 13.89
N VAL A 91 -3.88 -5.16 15.02
CA VAL A 91 -4.59 -6.44 15.15
C VAL A 91 -6.01 -6.14 15.63
N LYS A 92 -7.01 -6.63 14.89
CA LYS A 92 -8.41 -6.63 15.34
C LYS A 92 -8.80 -8.08 15.64
N TYR A 93 -9.65 -8.30 16.65
CA TYR A 93 -10.10 -9.62 17.14
C TYR A 93 -9.98 -10.77 16.11
N GLY A 94 -9.01 -11.67 16.31
CA GLY A 94 -8.74 -12.83 15.44
C GLY A 94 -7.48 -12.72 14.57
N TRP A 95 -7.40 -13.56 13.53
CA TRP A 95 -6.29 -13.66 12.58
C TRP A 95 -6.29 -12.57 11.48
N TYR A 96 -7.19 -11.60 11.60
CA TYR A 96 -7.41 -10.56 10.60
C TYR A 96 -6.71 -9.27 11.05
N GLY A 97 -5.70 -8.81 10.29
CA GLY A 97 -5.11 -7.49 10.51
C GLY A 97 -6.14 -6.38 10.27
N GLN A 98 -5.75 -5.10 10.37
CA GLN A 98 -6.51 -3.99 9.78
C GLN A 98 -5.76 -3.43 8.57
N PRO A 99 -6.45 -2.78 7.61
CA PRO A 99 -5.75 -2.09 6.56
C PRO A 99 -4.95 -0.93 7.15
N ILE A 100 -3.82 -0.64 6.53
CA ILE A 100 -2.96 0.51 6.79
C ILE A 100 -2.85 1.35 5.52
N ILE A 101 -2.34 2.58 5.63
CA ILE A 101 -2.31 3.54 4.50
C ILE A 101 -1.61 2.95 3.27
N MET A 102 -0.55 2.15 3.49
CA MET A 102 0.16 1.43 2.44
C MET A 102 -0.76 0.59 1.54
N ASP A 103 -1.80 -0.03 2.10
CA ASP A 103 -2.67 -0.94 1.34
C ASP A 103 -3.45 -0.26 0.23
N LEU A 104 -3.67 1.05 0.35
CA LEU A 104 -4.33 1.86 -0.68
C LEU A 104 -3.52 1.89 -1.99
N PHE A 105 -2.20 1.78 -1.90
CA PHE A 105 -1.31 1.87 -3.05
C PHE A 105 -1.23 0.56 -3.84
N PHE A 106 -1.69 -0.55 -3.25
CA PHE A 106 -1.46 -1.89 -3.75
C PHE A 106 -2.72 -2.57 -4.28
N ARG A 107 -2.54 -3.28 -5.39
CA ARG A 107 -3.47 -4.27 -5.93
C ARG A 107 -3.32 -5.56 -5.15
N HIS A 108 -4.37 -5.93 -4.42
CA HIS A 108 -4.46 -7.16 -3.65
C HIS A 108 -5.24 -8.22 -4.44
N PRO A 109 -4.69 -9.43 -4.67
CA PRO A 109 -5.32 -10.46 -5.48
C PRO A 109 -6.57 -11.11 -4.84
N ARG A 110 -6.88 -10.76 -3.59
CA ARG A 110 -8.13 -10.97 -2.84
C ARG A 110 -8.04 -10.10 -1.59
N ALA A 111 -9.19 -9.75 -1.00
CA ALA A 111 -9.34 -8.81 0.11
C ALA A 111 -8.11 -8.71 1.04
N TRP A 112 -7.77 -7.47 1.44
CA TRP A 112 -6.59 -7.05 2.21
C TRP A 112 -6.25 -7.92 3.46
N TYR A 113 -7.19 -8.76 3.89
CA TYR A 113 -7.08 -9.78 4.93
C TYR A 113 -6.01 -10.87 4.71
N SER A 114 -5.52 -11.09 3.49
CA SER A 114 -4.35 -11.94 3.28
C SER A 114 -3.10 -11.06 3.31
N TYR A 115 -2.12 -11.45 4.13
CA TYR A 115 -0.73 -10.98 4.05
C TYR A 115 -0.33 -10.68 2.61
N VAL A 116 0.36 -9.56 2.42
CA VAL A 116 0.95 -9.14 1.15
C VAL A 116 1.74 -10.32 0.56
N ARG A 117 1.12 -11.03 -0.40
CA ARG A 117 1.72 -12.20 -1.07
C ARG A 117 2.46 -11.75 -2.33
N ASP A 118 3.22 -12.66 -2.93
CA ASP A 118 4.10 -12.52 -4.11
C ASP A 118 3.41 -12.08 -5.43
N ARG A 119 2.26 -11.40 -5.37
CA ARG A 119 1.55 -10.81 -6.52
C ARG A 119 0.96 -9.44 -6.20
N THR A 120 1.52 -8.78 -5.18
CA THR A 120 1.08 -7.44 -4.80
C THR A 120 1.78 -6.43 -5.69
N GLN A 121 1.00 -5.58 -6.36
CA GLN A 121 1.53 -4.62 -7.32
C GLN A 121 0.94 -3.24 -7.11
N LEU A 122 1.73 -2.19 -7.24
CA LEU A 122 1.24 -0.82 -7.26
C LEU A 122 0.20 -0.61 -8.35
N HIS A 123 -0.75 0.28 -8.09
CA HIS A 123 -1.65 0.77 -9.12
C HIS A 123 -0.87 1.57 -10.17
N ALA A 124 -0.98 1.16 -11.44
CA ALA A 124 -0.30 1.83 -12.56
C ALA A 124 -0.61 3.34 -12.62
N GLU A 125 -1.86 3.73 -12.34
CA GLU A 125 -2.30 5.13 -12.31
C GLU A 125 -1.64 5.95 -11.18
N VAL A 126 -1.18 5.29 -10.11
CA VAL A 126 -0.57 5.94 -8.94
C VAL A 126 0.94 6.11 -9.11
N MET A 127 1.60 5.28 -9.94
CA MET A 127 3.05 5.33 -10.14
C MET A 127 3.58 6.71 -10.58
N PRO A 128 2.97 7.43 -11.55
CA PRO A 128 3.42 8.77 -11.93
C PRO A 128 3.36 9.79 -10.77
N LEU A 129 2.42 9.60 -9.84
CA LEU A 129 2.27 10.46 -8.66
C LEU A 129 3.32 10.15 -7.60
N LEU A 130 3.69 8.87 -7.46
CA LEU A 130 4.75 8.42 -6.56
C LEU A 130 6.15 8.84 -7.02
N ALA A 131 6.39 8.97 -8.32
CA ALA A 131 7.71 9.34 -8.88
C ALA A 131 8.27 10.67 -8.32
N ARG A 132 7.40 11.56 -7.83
CA ARG A 132 7.80 12.85 -7.21
C ARG A 132 8.04 12.77 -5.71
N LEU A 133 7.72 11.64 -5.09
CA LEU A 133 7.70 11.46 -3.63
C LEU A 133 8.67 10.38 -3.16
N VAL A 134 8.84 9.34 -3.98
CA VAL A 134 9.70 8.19 -3.67
C VAL A 134 11.16 8.61 -3.82
N PRO A 135 11.98 8.52 -2.75
CA PRO A 135 13.41 8.78 -2.85
C PRO A 135 14.11 7.70 -3.71
N PRO A 136 15.35 7.96 -4.19
CA PRO A 136 16.18 6.93 -4.81
C PRO A 136 16.27 5.68 -3.91
N PRO A 137 16.44 4.47 -4.49
CA PRO A 137 16.50 3.25 -3.70
C PRO A 137 17.69 3.30 -2.76
N ASP A 138 17.48 2.91 -1.51
CA ASP A 138 18.57 2.69 -0.55
C ASP A 138 19.50 1.65 -1.15
N ARG A 139 20.79 2.00 -1.32
CA ARG A 139 21.78 1.05 -1.81
C ARG A 139 21.89 -0.06 -0.77
N PHE A 140 21.86 -1.31 -1.24
CA PHE A 140 22.26 -2.45 -0.43
C PHE A 140 23.70 -2.21 0.06
N GLU A 141 23.85 -1.85 1.33
CA GLU A 141 25.11 -1.96 2.03
C GLU A 141 25.22 -3.43 2.46
N LEU A 142 25.93 -4.23 1.67
CA LEU A 142 26.46 -5.51 2.15
C LEU A 142 27.46 -5.17 3.25
N THR A 143 27.00 -5.07 4.50
CA THR A 143 27.90 -5.25 5.65
C THR A 143 28.49 -6.64 5.49
N GLY A 144 29.77 -6.65 5.10
CA GLY A 144 30.47 -7.82 4.61
C GLY A 144 30.33 -9.01 5.54
N LEU A 145 30.31 -10.20 4.92
CA LEU A 145 30.54 -11.47 5.58
C LEU A 145 31.68 -11.30 6.59
N GLU A 146 31.37 -11.39 7.89
CA GLU A 146 32.40 -11.70 8.88
C GLU A 146 33.01 -13.03 8.42
N GLU A 147 34.26 -12.97 7.93
CA GLU A 147 35.08 -14.15 7.74
C GLU A 147 35.20 -14.82 9.11
N THR A 148 34.45 -15.90 9.31
CA THR A 148 34.61 -16.76 10.48
C THR A 148 36.01 -17.38 10.49
N PRO A 149 36.71 -17.37 11.65
CA PRO A 149 38.10 -17.81 11.78
C PRO A 149 38.32 -19.30 11.53
#